data_AF-A0A0G1XN56-F1
#
_entry.id   AF-A0A0G1XN56-F1
#
_cell.length_a   1.000
_cell.length_b   1.000
_cell.length_c   1.000
_cell.angle_alpha   90.00
_cell.angle_beta   90.00
_cell.angle_gamma   90.00
#
_symmetry.space_group_name_H-M   'P 1'
#
loop_
_entity.id
_entity.type
_entity.pdbx_description
1 polymer ?
#
loop_
_entity_poly.entity_id
_entity_poly.type
_entity_poly.pdbx_seq_one_letter_code
_entity_poly.pdbx_strand_id
1 'polypeptide(L)'
;MANEIVFDIETQNTFQEVGAYDHAKLKISVVGVYFYQTNEYRCFEEHEFPELWPRLEHAERIIGYNSKAFDVPVMNNYYPGDLGRLPHLDIMQEIEKFLGFRLKLDDVAAASLGHRKSGHGLQAVEWWRKGEKEKVKQYCLDDVRLTKELYEYGLKYRALAYEDRLQGRKGIPVDFVLKKVAAPSINLTIPL
;
A
#
# COMPACT_ATOMS: atom_id res chain seq x y z
N MET A 1 -7.36 -6.33 16.46
CA MET A 1 -6.77 -6.98 15.26
C MET A 1 -5.27 -7.08 15.48
N ALA A 2 -4.57 -7.87 14.67
CA ALA A 2 -3.11 -7.89 14.64
C ALA A 2 -2.55 -6.46 14.45
N ASN A 3 -1.30 -6.23 14.84
CA ASN A 3 -0.61 -4.94 14.63
C ASN A 3 -0.24 -4.79 13.14
N GLU A 4 -1.23 -4.66 12.28
CA GLU A 4 -1.07 -4.49 10.84
C GLU A 4 -1.22 -3.01 10.46
N ILE A 5 -0.60 -2.65 9.35
CA ILE A 5 -0.62 -1.29 8.83
C ILE A 5 -1.02 -1.32 7.37
N VAL A 6 -1.95 -0.45 6.98
CA VAL A 6 -2.27 -0.19 5.57
C VAL A 6 -1.66 1.15 5.18
N PHE A 7 -1.04 1.23 4.01
CA PHE A 7 -0.41 2.46 3.56
C PHE A 7 -0.51 2.64 2.04
N ASP A 8 -0.29 3.88 1.63
CA ASP A 8 -0.15 4.34 0.25
C ASP A 8 0.76 5.58 0.25
N ILE A 9 1.39 5.90 -0.90
CA ILE A 9 2.21 7.11 -1.04
C ILE A 9 1.73 7.96 -2.21
N GLU A 10 1.98 9.26 -2.08
CA GLU A 10 1.93 10.19 -3.21
C GLU A 10 3.33 10.73 -3.51
N THR A 11 3.60 11.05 -4.77
CA THR A 11 4.90 11.60 -5.18
C THR A 11 4.82 13.08 -5.56
N GLN A 12 5.95 13.77 -5.49
CA GLN A 12 6.09 15.17 -5.90
C GLN A 12 6.34 15.32 -7.41
N ASN A 13 6.73 14.23 -8.06
CA ASN A 13 7.14 14.16 -9.45
C ASN A 13 6.78 12.80 -10.06
N THR A 14 6.79 12.73 -11.40
CA THR A 14 6.48 11.51 -12.15
C THR A 14 7.71 10.94 -12.87
N PHE A 15 7.65 9.67 -13.29
CA PHE A 15 8.69 9.06 -14.12
C PHE A 15 8.96 9.81 -15.43
N GLN A 16 7.91 10.40 -16.02
CA GLN A 16 8.04 11.19 -17.24
C GLN A 16 8.91 12.43 -17.02
N GLU A 17 8.78 13.07 -15.85
CA GLU A 17 9.51 14.30 -15.53
C GLU A 17 10.97 14.05 -15.18
N VAL A 18 11.28 12.89 -14.58
CA VAL A 18 12.66 12.49 -14.28
C VAL A 18 13.35 11.79 -15.46
N GLY A 19 12.61 11.58 -16.56
CA GLY A 19 13.12 11.03 -17.82
C GLY A 19 13.58 9.57 -17.74
N ALA A 20 13.16 8.83 -16.70
CA ALA A 20 13.56 7.44 -16.49
C ALA A 20 12.53 6.70 -15.63
N TYR A 21 12.38 5.40 -15.86
CA TYR A 21 11.65 4.51 -14.95
C TYR A 21 12.59 4.09 -13.80
N ASP A 22 12.85 5.05 -12.90
CA ASP A 22 13.81 4.91 -11.81
C ASP A 22 13.21 5.46 -10.49
N HIS A 23 12.88 4.55 -9.57
CA HIS A 23 12.27 4.87 -8.28
C HIS A 23 13.17 5.76 -7.42
N ALA A 24 14.49 5.71 -7.59
CA ALA A 24 15.45 6.53 -6.84
C ALA A 24 15.32 8.03 -7.14
N LYS A 25 14.70 8.38 -8.27
CA LYS A 25 14.47 9.78 -8.69
C LYS A 25 13.14 10.34 -8.23
N LEU A 26 12.26 9.50 -7.70
CA LEU A 26 10.96 9.94 -7.19
C LEU A 26 11.10 10.47 -5.77
N LYS A 27 10.38 11.56 -5.50
CA LYS A 27 10.27 12.15 -4.18
C LYS A 27 8.86 11.96 -3.65
N ILE A 28 8.73 11.64 -2.37
CA ILE A 28 7.43 11.47 -1.72
C ILE A 28 6.87 12.84 -1.33
N SER A 29 5.62 13.11 -1.69
CA SER A 29 4.89 14.27 -1.16
C SER A 29 4.35 13.93 0.23
N VAL A 30 3.62 12.82 0.35
CA VAL A 30 3.08 12.32 1.62
C VAL A 30 3.00 10.79 1.66
N VAL A 31 3.00 10.23 2.86
CA VAL A 31 2.65 8.82 3.12
C VAL A 31 1.37 8.77 3.95
N GLY A 32 0.31 8.20 3.38
CA GLY A 32 -0.95 7.94 4.07
C GLY A 32 -0.90 6.59 4.76
N VAL A 33 -1.38 6.52 6.00
CA VAL A 33 -1.31 5.30 6.81
C VAL A 33 -2.57 5.11 7.63
N TYR A 34 -3.03 3.87 7.72
CA TYR A 34 -3.99 3.41 8.71
C TYR A 34 -3.34 2.39 9.64
N PHE A 35 -3.40 2.66 10.94
CA PHE A 35 -2.87 1.79 11.99
C PHE A 35 -3.99 0.99 12.65
N TYR A 36 -3.99 -0.34 12.50
CA TYR A 36 -4.99 -1.18 13.18
C TYR A 36 -4.87 -1.16 14.70
N GLN A 37 -3.66 -0.92 15.24
CA GLN A 37 -3.41 -0.87 16.68
C GLN A 37 -4.15 0.29 17.37
N THR A 38 -4.17 1.47 16.74
CA THR A 38 -4.78 2.69 17.30
C THR A 38 -6.09 3.08 16.62
N ASN A 39 -6.49 2.35 15.57
CA ASN A 39 -7.65 2.67 14.74
C ASN A 39 -7.61 4.12 14.22
N GLU A 40 -6.46 4.50 13.68
CA GLU A 40 -6.14 5.89 13.31
C GLU A 40 -5.69 5.97 11.86
N TYR A 41 -6.21 6.97 11.15
CA TYR A 41 -5.66 7.43 9.87
C TYR A 41 -4.71 8.60 10.15
N ARG A 42 -3.49 8.51 9.64
CA ARG A 42 -2.51 9.60 9.72
C ARG A 42 -1.76 9.73 8.41
N CYS A 43 -1.43 10.96 8.05
CA CYS A 43 -0.65 11.28 6.88
C CYS A 43 0.65 11.96 7.31
N PHE A 44 1.78 11.56 6.73
CA PHE A 44 3.12 12.02 7.10
C PHE A 44 3.78 12.72 5.92
N GLU A 45 4.29 13.92 6.13
CA GLU A 45 5.23 14.56 5.22
C GLU A 45 6.67 14.10 5.49
N GLU A 46 7.60 14.39 4.57
CA GLU A 46 8.99 13.92 4.63
C GLU A 46 9.69 14.19 5.97
N HIS A 47 9.44 15.35 6.59
CA HIS A 47 10.03 15.72 7.87
C HIS A 47 9.46 14.92 9.07
N GLU A 48 8.32 14.26 8.91
CA GLU A 48 7.64 13.45 9.94
C GLU A 48 7.97 11.96 9.80
N PHE A 49 8.69 11.56 8.74
CA PHE A 49 9.10 10.18 8.51
C PHE A 49 9.84 9.51 9.68
N PRO A 50 10.70 10.20 10.46
CA PRO A 50 11.29 9.63 11.66
C PRO A 50 10.27 9.13 12.70
N GLU A 51 9.04 9.67 12.70
CA GLU A 51 7.95 9.20 13.57
C GLU A 51 7.23 7.96 12.99
N LEU A 52 7.22 7.83 11.66
CA LEU A 52 6.57 6.72 10.95
C LEU A 52 7.40 5.44 11.03
N TRP A 53 8.73 5.54 10.85
CA TRP A 53 9.61 4.38 10.74
C TRP A 53 9.50 3.38 11.89
N PRO A 54 9.54 3.80 13.17
CA PRO A 54 9.40 2.85 14.27
C PRO A 54 8.04 2.14 14.23
N ARG A 55 6.98 2.82 13.78
CA ARG A 55 5.64 2.21 13.71
C ARG A 55 5.58 1.10 12.67
N LEU A 56 6.22 1.29 11.51
CA LEU A 56 6.33 0.26 10.46
C LEU A 56 7.17 -0.94 10.93
N GLU A 57 8.28 -0.69 11.62
CA GLU A 57 9.17 -1.75 12.13
C GLU A 57 8.51 -2.65 13.18
N HIS A 58 7.61 -2.08 14.00
CA HIS A 58 6.87 -2.84 15.02
C HIS A 58 5.62 -3.53 14.47
N ALA A 59 5.25 -3.29 13.21
CA ALA A 59 4.09 -3.93 12.60
C ALA A 59 4.34 -5.41 12.32
N GLU A 60 3.32 -6.24 12.53
CA GLU A 60 3.35 -7.65 12.13
C GLU A 60 3.37 -7.79 10.60
N ARG A 61 2.76 -6.83 9.88
CA ARG A 61 2.74 -6.74 8.43
C ARG A 61 2.33 -5.35 7.94
N ILE A 62 2.94 -4.93 6.83
CA ILE A 62 2.48 -3.79 6.04
C ILE A 62 1.63 -4.26 4.86
N ILE A 63 0.64 -3.47 4.47
CA ILE A 63 -0.37 -3.80 3.45
C ILE A 63 -0.51 -2.60 2.51
N GLY A 64 -0.46 -2.84 1.21
CA GLY A 64 -0.67 -1.80 0.21
C GLY A 64 -1.18 -2.35 -1.12
N TYR A 65 -1.36 -1.47 -2.11
CA TYR A 65 -1.83 -1.82 -3.45
C TYR A 65 -0.77 -1.45 -4.49
N ASN A 66 -0.13 -2.44 -5.14
CA ASN A 66 1.07 -2.24 -5.97
C ASN A 66 2.30 -1.70 -5.20
N SER A 67 2.20 -1.64 -3.88
CA SER A 67 3.22 -1.15 -2.95
C SER A 67 4.57 -1.86 -3.00
N LYS A 68 4.65 -3.16 -3.34
CA LYS A 68 5.96 -3.84 -3.49
C LYS A 68 6.73 -3.35 -4.69
N ALA A 69 6.01 -3.04 -5.77
CA ALA A 69 6.61 -2.70 -7.05
C ALA A 69 6.84 -1.19 -7.20
N PHE A 70 6.18 -0.37 -6.39
CA PHE A 70 6.26 1.09 -6.49
C PHE A 70 6.59 1.76 -5.15
N ASP A 71 5.68 1.70 -4.18
CA ASP A 71 5.76 2.49 -2.95
C ASP A 71 7.00 2.18 -2.11
N VAL A 72 7.24 0.90 -1.81
CA VAL A 72 8.38 0.44 -1.01
C VAL A 72 9.72 0.84 -1.63
N PRO A 73 9.97 0.61 -2.94
CA PRO A 73 11.16 1.16 -3.60
C PRO A 73 11.36 2.66 -3.42
N VAL A 74 10.30 3.47 -3.49
CA VAL A 74 10.41 4.93 -3.32
C VAL A 74 10.62 5.31 -1.85
N MET A 75 9.92 4.65 -0.92
CA MET A 75 10.11 4.87 0.52
C MET A 75 11.51 4.50 1.00
N ASN A 76 12.13 3.48 0.40
CA ASN A 76 13.52 3.09 0.66
C ASN A 76 14.55 4.16 0.23
N ASN A 77 14.16 5.21 -0.52
CA ASN A 77 15.03 6.38 -0.72
C ASN A 77 15.21 7.21 0.57
N TYR A 78 14.30 7.05 1.53
CA TYR A 78 14.22 7.83 2.77
C TYR A 78 14.45 6.98 4.02
N TYR A 79 14.05 5.72 3.97
CA TYR A 79 14.19 4.79 5.08
C TYR A 79 15.64 4.28 5.20
N PRO A 80 16.27 4.31 6.40
CA PRO A 80 17.68 3.90 6.56
C PRO A 80 17.95 2.40 6.39
N GLY A 81 16.90 1.57 6.39
CA GLY A 81 16.99 0.12 6.22
C GLY A 81 16.40 -0.35 4.90
N ASP A 82 15.73 -1.50 4.93
CA ASP A 82 15.02 -2.06 3.78
C ASP A 82 13.60 -2.49 4.19
N LEU A 83 12.61 -1.68 3.83
CA LEU A 83 11.20 -1.96 4.09
C LEU A 83 10.71 -3.23 3.39
N GLY A 84 11.39 -3.67 2.33
CA GLY A 84 11.06 -4.91 1.61
C GLY A 84 11.28 -6.18 2.44
N ARG A 85 11.98 -6.08 3.57
CA ARG A 85 12.18 -7.18 4.52
C ARG A 85 11.02 -7.35 5.50
N LEU A 86 10.16 -6.35 5.64
CA LEU A 86 8.98 -6.45 6.49
C LEU A 86 7.98 -7.45 5.86
N PRO A 87 7.24 -8.22 6.67
CA PRO A 87 6.12 -8.99 6.14
C PRO A 87 5.18 -8.04 5.38
N HIS A 88 4.85 -8.38 4.13
CA HIS A 88 4.18 -7.46 3.23
C HIS A 88 3.14 -8.18 2.36
N LEU A 89 1.89 -7.73 2.48
CA LEU A 89 0.80 -8.09 1.57
C LEU A 89 0.63 -6.98 0.52
N ASP A 90 0.76 -7.35 -0.75
CA ASP A 90 0.42 -6.48 -1.87
C ASP A 90 -0.84 -7.03 -2.54
N ILE A 91 -1.95 -6.30 -2.44
CA ILE A 91 -3.25 -6.75 -2.93
C ILE A 91 -3.24 -6.93 -4.45
N MET A 92 -2.58 -6.04 -5.19
CA MET A 92 -2.50 -6.13 -6.64
C MET A 92 -1.69 -7.36 -7.05
N GLN A 93 -0.62 -7.68 -6.33
CA GLN A 93 0.16 -8.89 -6.56
C GLN A 93 -0.68 -10.16 -6.34
N GLU A 94 -1.52 -10.22 -5.30
CA GLU A 94 -2.41 -11.37 -5.08
C GLU A 94 -3.46 -11.51 -6.21
N ILE A 95 -3.97 -10.40 -6.72
CA ILE A 95 -4.87 -10.40 -7.89
C ILE A 95 -4.16 -10.90 -9.15
N GLU A 96 -2.95 -10.38 -9.41
CA GLU A 96 -2.14 -10.75 -10.58
C GLU A 96 -1.78 -12.23 -10.59
N LYS A 97 -1.53 -12.84 -9.42
CA LYS A 97 -1.29 -14.30 -9.31
C LYS A 97 -2.47 -15.14 -9.83
N PHE A 98 -3.70 -14.68 -9.64
CA PHE A 98 -4.89 -15.41 -10.09
C PHE A 98 -5.27 -15.09 -11.54
N LEU A 99 -5.25 -13.80 -11.91
CA LEU A 99 -5.72 -13.36 -13.23
C LEU A 99 -4.64 -13.37 -14.32
N GLY A 100 -3.36 -13.32 -13.95
CA GLY A 100 -2.24 -13.15 -14.88
C GLY A 100 -2.06 -11.72 -15.41
N PHE A 101 -2.87 -10.77 -14.92
CA PHE A 101 -2.75 -9.34 -15.25
C PHE A 101 -3.17 -8.47 -14.07
N ARG A 102 -2.79 -7.19 -14.13
CA ARG A 102 -3.01 -6.20 -13.07
C ARG A 102 -4.32 -5.45 -13.27
N LEU A 103 -4.96 -5.08 -12.17
CA LEU A 103 -6.15 -4.25 -12.12
C LEU A 103 -5.88 -2.98 -11.32
N LYS A 104 -6.61 -1.90 -11.63
CA LYS A 104 -6.54 -0.65 -10.86
C LYS A 104 -7.30 -0.78 -9.55
N LEU A 105 -6.81 -0.13 -8.50
CA LEU A 105 -7.45 -0.09 -7.18
C LEU A 105 -8.94 0.26 -7.26
N ASP A 106 -9.27 1.38 -7.95
CA ASP A 106 -10.66 1.85 -8.05
C ASP A 106 -11.58 0.85 -8.78
N ASP A 107 -11.07 0.12 -9.78
CA ASP A 107 -11.90 -0.86 -10.50
C ASP A 107 -12.21 -2.10 -9.64
N VAL A 108 -11.24 -2.55 -8.85
CA VAL A 108 -11.42 -3.68 -7.92
C VAL A 108 -12.29 -3.25 -6.74
N ALA A 109 -12.10 -2.03 -6.22
CA ALA A 109 -12.92 -1.44 -5.18
C ALA A 109 -14.38 -1.30 -5.63
N ALA A 110 -14.61 -0.76 -6.83
CA ALA A 110 -15.95 -0.63 -7.41
C ALA A 110 -16.67 -1.97 -7.49
N ALA A 111 -16.00 -2.99 -8.03
CA ALA A 111 -16.59 -4.31 -8.20
C ALA A 111 -16.77 -5.04 -6.86
N SER A 112 -15.87 -4.86 -5.89
CA SER A 112 -15.92 -5.60 -4.62
C SER A 112 -16.84 -4.93 -3.59
N LEU A 113 -16.73 -3.60 -3.45
CA LEU A 113 -17.35 -2.79 -2.40
C LEU A 113 -18.59 -2.03 -2.87
N GLY A 114 -18.85 -1.98 -4.19
CA GLY A 114 -20.02 -1.32 -4.77
C GLY A 114 -19.93 0.21 -4.83
N HIS A 115 -18.76 0.80 -4.55
CA HIS A 115 -18.54 2.23 -4.63
C HIS A 115 -17.15 2.55 -5.20
N ARG A 116 -17.03 3.73 -5.83
CA ARG A 116 -15.79 4.27 -6.40
C ARG A 116 -15.31 5.46 -5.59
N LYS A 117 -14.03 5.83 -5.72
CA LYS A 117 -13.60 7.14 -5.25
C LYS A 117 -14.27 8.25 -6.05
N SER A 118 -14.54 9.37 -5.39
CA SER A 118 -15.08 10.57 -6.02
C SER A 118 -14.03 11.37 -6.82
N GLY A 119 -12.75 10.97 -6.79
CA GLY A 119 -11.63 11.71 -7.39
C GLY A 119 -10.88 10.95 -8.49
N HIS A 120 -10.46 11.66 -9.55
CA HIS A 120 -9.67 11.10 -10.65
C HIS A 120 -8.16 11.15 -10.34
N GLY A 121 -7.50 9.99 -10.45
CA GLY A 121 -6.05 9.88 -10.29
C GLY A 121 -5.31 10.53 -11.44
N LEU A 122 -4.55 11.57 -11.09
CA LEU A 122 -3.48 12.28 -11.81
C LEU A 122 -3.28 13.71 -11.24
N GLN A 123 -4.15 14.18 -10.35
CA GLN A 123 -4.10 15.54 -9.81
C GLN A 123 -3.16 15.74 -8.60
N ALA A 124 -2.67 14.67 -7.95
CA ALA A 124 -1.88 14.78 -6.71
C ALA A 124 -0.55 15.55 -6.91
N VAL A 125 0.20 15.24 -7.97
CA VAL A 125 1.44 15.96 -8.33
C VAL A 125 1.16 17.44 -8.64
N GLU A 126 0.05 17.73 -9.32
CA GLU A 126 -0.34 19.12 -9.64
C GLU A 126 -0.76 19.90 -8.39
N TRP A 127 -1.55 19.29 -7.51
CA TRP A 127 -1.94 19.88 -6.22
C TRP A 127 -0.72 20.16 -5.35
N TRP A 128 0.24 19.21 -5.30
CA TRP A 128 1.49 19.40 -4.58
C TRP A 128 2.26 20.63 -5.08
N ARG A 129 2.38 20.79 -6.41
CA ARG A 129 3.01 21.96 -7.04
C ARG A 129 2.31 23.28 -6.74
N LYS A 130 0.99 23.25 -6.64
CA LYS A 130 0.16 24.40 -6.29
C LYS A 130 0.17 24.70 -4.79
N GLY A 131 0.86 23.89 -3.97
CA GLY A 131 0.87 24.02 -2.51
C GLY A 131 -0.42 23.55 -1.84
N GLU A 132 -1.30 22.86 -2.58
CA GLU A 132 -2.58 22.34 -2.09
C GLU A 132 -2.39 21.03 -1.31
N LYS A 133 -1.51 21.06 -0.30
CA LYS A 133 -1.08 19.88 0.47
C LYS A 133 -2.24 19.08 1.06
N GLU A 134 -3.26 19.76 1.56
CA GLU A 134 -4.41 19.10 2.20
C GLU A 134 -5.19 18.22 1.22
N LYS A 135 -5.30 18.61 -0.06
CA LYS A 135 -5.92 17.76 -1.08
C LYS A 135 -5.12 16.50 -1.33
N VAL A 136 -3.79 16.61 -1.35
CA VAL A 136 -2.89 15.45 -1.51
C VAL A 136 -3.02 14.51 -0.31
N LYS A 137 -3.03 15.05 0.92
CA LYS A 137 -3.23 14.26 2.14
C LYS A 137 -4.56 13.52 2.12
N GLN A 138 -5.65 14.22 1.83
CA GLN A 138 -6.98 13.62 1.77
C GLN A 138 -7.05 12.52 0.70
N TYR A 139 -6.49 12.79 -0.49
CA TYR A 139 -6.47 11.82 -1.58
C TYR A 139 -5.72 10.54 -1.23
N CYS A 140 -4.51 10.68 -0.65
CA CYS A 140 -3.72 9.55 -0.19
C CYS A 140 -4.47 8.74 0.89
N LEU A 141 -5.10 9.42 1.86
CA LEU A 141 -5.91 8.75 2.89
C LEU A 141 -7.16 8.07 2.33
N ASP A 142 -7.74 8.56 1.23
CA ASP A 142 -8.85 7.91 0.56
C ASP A 142 -8.39 6.60 -0.12
N ASP A 143 -7.23 6.58 -0.76
CA ASP A 143 -6.65 5.35 -1.35
C ASP A 143 -6.22 4.35 -0.25
N VAL A 144 -5.72 4.81 0.89
CA VAL A 144 -5.51 3.97 2.09
C VAL A 144 -6.83 3.38 2.59
N ARG A 145 -7.91 4.17 2.64
CA ARG A 145 -9.23 3.69 3.09
C ARG A 145 -9.77 2.61 2.16
N LEU A 146 -9.71 2.83 0.84
CA LEU A 146 -10.12 1.82 -0.15
C LEU A 146 -9.28 0.54 -0.03
N THR A 147 -7.97 0.68 0.14
CA THR A 147 -7.06 -0.47 0.32
C THR A 147 -7.40 -1.25 1.59
N LYS A 148 -7.69 -0.55 2.70
CA LYS A 148 -8.14 -1.16 3.96
C LYS A 148 -9.46 -1.91 3.78
N GLU A 149 -10.46 -1.28 3.15
CA GLU A 149 -11.77 -1.89 2.95
C GLU A 149 -11.70 -3.12 2.02
N LEU A 150 -10.89 -3.07 0.96
CA LEU A 150 -10.62 -4.22 0.12
C LEU A 150 -9.93 -5.35 0.88
N TYR A 151 -8.95 -5.02 1.70
CA TYR A 151 -8.27 -5.99 2.56
C TYR A 151 -9.25 -6.68 3.50
N GLU A 152 -10.09 -5.93 4.22
CA GLU A 152 -11.11 -6.46 5.13
C GLU A 152 -12.17 -7.29 4.38
N TYR A 153 -12.58 -6.85 3.18
CA TYR A 153 -13.48 -7.62 2.32
C TYR A 153 -12.85 -8.95 1.91
N GLY A 154 -11.60 -8.95 1.44
CA GLY A 154 -10.88 -10.16 1.04
C GLY A 154 -10.63 -11.11 2.21
N LEU A 155 -10.39 -10.60 3.42
CA LEU A 155 -10.34 -11.42 4.64
C LEU A 155 -11.68 -12.10 4.94
N LYS A 156 -12.77 -11.34 4.87
CA LYS A 156 -14.12 -11.81 5.21
C LYS A 156 -14.65 -12.83 4.21
N TYR A 157 -14.48 -12.57 2.92
CA TYR A 157 -15.10 -13.37 1.85
C TYR A 157 -14.13 -14.31 1.13
N ARG A 158 -12.82 -14.21 1.39
CA ARG A 158 -11.76 -14.95 0.67
C ARG A 158 -11.76 -14.72 -0.84
N ALA A 159 -12.36 -13.63 -1.27
CA ALA A 159 -12.45 -13.23 -2.65
C ALA A 159 -12.57 -11.70 -2.77
N LEU A 160 -12.10 -11.17 -3.88
CA LEU A 160 -12.42 -9.83 -4.41
C LEU A 160 -13.26 -9.99 -5.68
N ALA A 161 -13.56 -8.89 -6.35
CA ALA A 161 -14.24 -8.91 -7.64
C ALA A 161 -13.65 -7.90 -8.64
N TYR A 162 -13.91 -8.14 -9.92
CA TYR A 162 -13.63 -7.21 -11.01
C TYR A 162 -14.72 -7.28 -12.09
N GLU A 163 -14.81 -6.26 -12.93
CA GLU A 163 -15.68 -6.25 -14.10
C GLU A 163 -14.94 -6.80 -15.33
N ASP A 164 -15.41 -7.93 -15.85
CA ASP A 164 -14.99 -8.46 -17.13
C ASP A 164 -15.80 -7.81 -18.26
N ARG A 165 -15.12 -7.28 -19.28
CA ARG A 165 -15.77 -6.54 -20.37
C ARG A 165 -16.82 -7.34 -21.14
N LEU A 166 -16.70 -8.66 -21.16
CA LEU A 166 -17.59 -9.55 -21.93
C LEU A 166 -18.58 -10.28 -21.03
N GLN A 167 -18.18 -10.58 -19.80
CA GLN A 167 -18.92 -11.49 -18.91
C GLN A 167 -19.45 -10.82 -17.64
N GLY A 168 -19.21 -9.52 -17.46
CA GLY A 168 -19.63 -8.75 -16.29
C GLY A 168 -18.82 -9.10 -15.04
N ARG A 169 -19.41 -8.83 -13.87
CA ARG A 169 -18.74 -9.00 -12.57
C ARG A 169 -18.29 -10.45 -12.31
N LYS A 170 -17.00 -10.63 -12.04
CA LYS A 170 -16.38 -11.92 -11.69
C LYS A 170 -15.66 -11.85 -10.36
N GLY A 171 -15.62 -12.98 -9.65
CA GLY A 171 -14.86 -13.14 -8.41
C GLY A 171 -13.39 -13.47 -8.65
N ILE A 172 -12.53 -13.00 -7.76
CA ILE A 172 -11.09 -13.25 -7.71
C ILE A 172 -10.80 -13.88 -6.35
N PRO A 173 -10.55 -15.20 -6.25
CA PRO A 173 -10.09 -15.81 -5.02
C PRO A 173 -8.80 -15.15 -4.52
N VAL A 174 -8.71 -14.85 -3.23
CA VAL A 174 -7.51 -14.23 -2.62
C VAL A 174 -7.13 -14.90 -1.29
N ASP A 175 -5.84 -14.98 -1.02
CA ASP A 175 -5.28 -15.46 0.26
C ASP A 175 -4.56 -14.33 1.00
N PHE A 176 -5.27 -13.67 1.91
CA PHE A 176 -4.72 -12.58 2.74
C PHE A 176 -4.22 -13.04 4.11
N VAL A 177 -4.18 -14.35 4.38
CA VAL A 177 -3.73 -14.88 5.68
C VAL A 177 -2.26 -14.49 5.90
N LEU A 178 -1.98 -13.92 7.08
CA LEU A 178 -0.61 -13.66 7.49
C LEU A 178 0.10 -15.00 7.73
N LYS A 179 1.09 -15.31 6.88
CA LYS A 179 1.93 -16.49 7.04
C LYS A 179 3.07 -16.13 7.98
N LYS A 180 2.95 -16.50 9.26
CA LYS A 180 4.05 -16.33 10.22
C LYS A 180 5.23 -17.18 9.77
N VAL A 181 6.34 -16.55 9.40
CA VAL A 181 7.59 -17.26 9.17
C VAL A 181 8.18 -17.56 10.54
N ALA A 182 8.48 -18.83 10.83
CA ALA A 182 9.13 -19.20 12.08
C ALA A 182 10.46 -18.45 12.21
N ALA A 183 10.68 -17.79 13.34
CA ALA A 183 11.97 -17.17 13.62
C ALA A 183 13.07 -18.25 13.53
N PRO A 184 14.22 -17.97 12.89
CA PRO A 184 15.33 -18.91 12.90
C PRO A 184 15.70 -19.23 14.35
N SER A 185 15.68 -20.51 14.70
CA SER A 185 16.10 -20.99 16.01
C SER A 185 17.59 -20.68 16.17
N ILE A 186 17.93 -19.71 17.01
CA ILE A 186 19.32 -19.43 17.37
C ILE A 186 19.78 -20.60 18.25
N ASN A 187 20.47 -21.58 17.66
CA ASN A 187 21.20 -22.58 18.42
C ASN A 187 22.42 -21.93 19.05
N LEU A 188 22.28 -21.47 20.30
CA LEU A 188 23.42 -21.09 21.14
C LEU A 188 24.14 -22.38 21.58
N THR A 189 25.02 -22.88 20.72
CA THR A 189 25.98 -23.90 21.13
C THR A 189 27.10 -23.18 21.88
N ILE A 190 27.07 -23.25 23.20
CA ILE A 190 28.17 -22.74 24.04
C ILE A 190 29.34 -23.74 23.88
N PRO A 191 30.55 -23.29 23.49
CA PRO A 191 31.74 -24.14 23.53
C PRO A 191 32.12 -24.42 24.99
N LEU A 192 32.39 -25.70 25.28
CA LEU A 192 32.92 -26.19 26.57
C LEU A 192 34.32 -25.63 26.85
#